data_AF-G2XMC9-F1
#
_entry.id   AF-G2XMC9-F1
#
_cell.length_a   1.000
_cell.length_b   1.000
_cell.length_c   1.000
_cell.angle_alpha   90.00
_cell.angle_beta   90.00
_cell.angle_gamma   90.00
#
_symmetry.space_group_name_H-M   'P 1'
#
loop_
_entity.id
_entity.type
_entity.pdbx_description
1 polymer ?
#
loop_
_entity_poly.entity_id
_entity_poly.type
_entity_poly.pdbx_seq_one_letter_code
_entity_poly.pdbx_strand_id
1 'polypeptide(L)'
;MGWKAAEKLISHWKILRGDNVMIIRGKDKGESGLIKRVIRSQNRVIVEGKNLVKKHIKQGEGHTGGIFSIEAPLHVSNVQVHDPVTGKPCKIGYKYLEDRTKVRFARGMNASGAVIPRPEILKERRKPRPTSPGPKDTPIDLVLEKTYDAKTGIGMPDL
;
A
#
# COMPACT_ATOMS: atom_id res chain seq x y z
N MET A 1 -31.78 9.65 -4.96
CA MET A 1 -30.60 8.78 -4.83
C MET A 1 -29.82 8.89 -6.14
N GLY A 2 -28.84 9.81 -6.19
CA GLY A 2 -28.26 10.30 -7.44
C GLY A 2 -27.42 9.25 -8.16
N TRP A 3 -27.74 9.02 -9.43
CA TRP A 3 -27.00 8.15 -10.34
C TRP A 3 -25.64 8.81 -10.60
N LYS A 4 -24.63 8.45 -9.79
CA LYS A 4 -23.27 8.81 -10.14
C LYS A 4 -22.93 8.04 -11.40
N ALA A 5 -22.67 8.77 -12.50
CA ALA A 5 -22.01 8.21 -13.67
C ALA A 5 -20.85 7.33 -13.21
N ALA A 6 -20.71 6.14 -13.79
CA ALA A 6 -19.64 5.21 -13.44
C ALA A 6 -18.30 5.94 -13.63
N GLU A 7 -17.70 6.37 -12.51
CA GLU A 7 -16.44 7.09 -12.53
C GLU A 7 -15.40 6.17 -13.18
N LYS A 8 -14.72 6.64 -14.22
CA LYS A 8 -13.74 5.82 -14.94
C LYS A 8 -12.61 5.45 -13.98
N LEU A 9 -12.68 4.24 -13.42
CA LEU A 9 -11.69 3.75 -12.47
C LEU A 9 -10.36 3.54 -13.17
N ILE A 10 -9.28 3.90 -12.48
CA ILE A 10 -7.94 3.67 -12.99
C ILE A 10 -7.66 2.16 -12.90
N SER A 11 -7.49 1.52 -14.06
CA SER A 11 -7.15 0.10 -14.15
C SER A 11 -5.77 -0.19 -13.56
N HIS A 12 -4.76 0.55 -14.01
CA HIS A 12 -3.36 0.36 -13.63
C HIS A 12 -2.89 1.45 -12.67
N TRP A 13 -2.85 1.12 -11.38
CA TRP A 13 -2.35 2.01 -10.33
C TRP A 13 -0.83 1.95 -10.23
N LYS A 14 -0.20 3.11 -10.26
CA LYS A 14 1.25 3.25 -10.11
C LYS A 14 1.67 3.65 -8.68
N ILE A 15 0.78 4.37 -8.00
CA ILE A 15 0.95 4.87 -6.65
C ILE A 15 0.48 3.80 -5.65
N LEU A 16 1.28 3.57 -4.61
CA LEU A 16 1.09 2.53 -3.61
C LEU A 16 0.98 3.12 -2.20
N ARG A 17 0.46 2.31 -1.27
CA ARG A 17 0.52 2.63 0.16
C ARG A 17 1.99 2.67 0.61
N GLY A 18 2.36 3.70 1.36
CA GLY A 18 3.72 3.96 1.82
C GLY A 18 4.61 4.71 0.84
N ASP A 19 4.13 5.06 -0.36
CA ASP A 19 4.88 5.97 -1.22
C ASP A 19 4.90 7.37 -0.60
N ASN A 20 6.05 8.05 -0.68
CA ASN A 20 6.17 9.47 -0.38
C ASN A 20 5.72 10.28 -1.61
N VAL A 21 4.74 11.15 -1.43
CA VAL A 21 4.13 11.92 -2.50
C VAL A 21 4.08 13.40 -2.18
N MET A 22 4.14 14.22 -3.21
CA MET A 22 3.94 15.66 -3.15
C MET A 22 2.57 16.01 -3.75
N ILE A 23 1.87 16.94 -3.10
CA ILE A 23 0.58 17.45 -3.55
C ILE A 23 0.81 18.53 -4.61
N ILE A 24 0.26 18.33 -5.80
CA ILE A 24 0.41 19.24 -6.95
C ILE A 24 -0.68 20.32 -6.95
N ARG A 25 -1.89 19.93 -6.51
CA ARG A 25 -3.07 20.80 -6.52
C ARG A 25 -3.95 20.52 -5.31
N GLY A 26 -4.43 21.57 -4.69
CA GLY A 26 -5.31 21.52 -3.53
C GLY A 26 -4.93 22.57 -2.50
N LYS A 27 -5.50 22.43 -1.30
CA LYS A 27 -5.22 23.30 -0.16
C LYS A 27 -3.74 23.27 0.24
N ASP A 28 -3.17 22.07 0.32
CA ASP A 28 -1.81 21.85 0.83
C ASP A 28 -0.82 21.65 -0.32
N LYS A 29 -0.90 22.49 -1.36
CA LYS A 29 -0.06 22.39 -2.56
C LYS A 29 1.43 22.59 -2.22
N GLY A 30 2.28 21.74 -2.76
CA GLY A 30 3.74 21.78 -2.58
C GLY A 30 4.23 20.98 -1.36
N GLU A 31 3.31 20.59 -0.48
CA GLU A 31 3.65 19.76 0.67
C GLU A 31 3.83 18.30 0.28
N SER A 32 4.76 17.62 0.96
CA SER A 32 5.01 16.19 0.84
C SER A 32 4.44 15.41 2.02
N GLY A 33 4.17 14.13 1.82
CA GLY A 33 3.68 13.23 2.85
C GLY A 33 3.57 11.78 2.37
N LEU A 34 3.48 10.86 3.33
CA LEU A 34 3.34 9.43 3.06
C LEU A 34 1.89 9.06 2.77
N ILE A 35 1.68 8.12 1.84
CA ILE A 35 0.35 7.57 1.58
C ILE A 35 -0.02 6.54 2.63
N LYS A 36 -0.93 6.92 3.52
CA LYS A 36 -1.50 6.05 4.56
C LYS A 36 -2.47 5.03 3.98
N ARG A 37 -3.31 5.44 3.03
CA ARG A 37 -4.32 4.56 2.41
C ARG A 37 -4.59 4.91 0.96
N VAL A 38 -4.78 3.88 0.14
CA VAL A 38 -5.23 4.00 -1.25
C VAL A 38 -6.66 3.47 -1.36
N ILE A 39 -7.57 4.28 -1.89
CA ILE A 39 -8.99 3.97 -2.10
C ILE A 39 -9.23 3.84 -3.60
N ARG A 40 -9.02 2.62 -4.12
CA ARG A 40 -9.08 2.35 -5.57
C ARG A 40 -10.47 2.50 -6.16
N SER A 41 -11.52 2.24 -5.37
CA SER A 41 -12.92 2.37 -5.78
C SER A 41 -13.38 3.80 -6.07
N GLN A 42 -12.59 4.80 -5.67
CA GLN A 42 -12.92 6.22 -5.83
C GLN A 42 -11.77 7.02 -6.44
N ASN A 43 -10.74 6.36 -6.99
CA ASN A 43 -9.54 7.03 -7.51
C ASN A 43 -8.86 7.99 -6.52
N ARG A 44 -8.87 7.66 -5.22
CA ARG A 44 -8.42 8.55 -4.15
C ARG A 44 -7.32 7.95 -3.27
N VAL A 45 -6.56 8.82 -2.63
CA VAL A 45 -5.51 8.51 -1.66
C VAL A 45 -5.67 9.37 -0.41
N ILE A 46 -5.26 8.83 0.74
CA ILE A 46 -5.14 9.59 1.99
C ILE A 46 -3.65 9.74 2.26
N VAL A 47 -3.22 11.00 2.36
CA VAL A 47 -1.85 11.39 2.66
C VAL A 47 -1.79 11.80 4.12
N GLU A 48 -0.77 11.31 4.83
CA GLU A 48 -0.59 11.52 6.26
C GLU A 48 -0.45 13.01 6.60
N GLY A 49 -1.26 13.47 7.55
CA GLY A 49 -1.25 14.86 8.03
C GLY A 49 -1.68 15.91 7.01
N LYS A 50 -2.14 15.52 5.80
CA LYS A 50 -2.58 16.44 4.74
C LYS A 50 -4.08 16.37 4.50
N ASN A 51 -4.61 17.40 3.86
CA ASN A 51 -6.01 17.61 3.54
C ASN A 51 -6.91 17.43 4.77
N LEU A 52 -6.53 18.08 5.87
CA LEU A 52 -7.24 17.96 7.14
C LEU A 52 -8.60 18.67 7.08
N VAL A 53 -9.64 17.95 7.50
CA VAL A 53 -11.00 18.46 7.65
C VAL A 53 -11.44 18.36 9.09
N LYS A 54 -12.17 19.37 9.56
CA LYS A 54 -12.78 19.36 10.89
C LYS A 54 -14.10 18.60 10.84
N LYS A 55 -14.23 17.51 11.60
CA LYS A 55 -15.45 16.73 11.73
C LYS A 55 -16.02 16.89 13.13
N HIS A 56 -17.26 17.35 13.20
CA HIS A 56 -18.02 17.39 14.44
C HIS A 56 -18.60 16.00 14.71
N ILE A 57 -18.25 15.41 15.86
CA ILE A 57 -18.72 14.09 16.26
C ILE A 57 -19.54 14.25 17.54
N LYS A 58 -20.78 13.77 17.52
CA LYS A 58 -21.65 13.74 18.69
C LYS A 58 -21.11 12.72 19.70
N GLN A 59 -21.14 13.06 20.98
CA GLN A 59 -20.77 12.16 22.07
C GLN A 59 -21.68 10.92 22.08
N GLY A 60 -21.10 9.76 22.40
CA GLY A 60 -21.80 8.50 22.59
C GLY A 60 -21.15 7.68 23.70
N GLU A 61 -21.62 6.45 23.90
CA GLU A 61 -21.03 5.55 24.88
C GLU A 61 -19.63 5.11 24.43
N GLY A 62 -18.62 5.41 25.25
CA GLY A 62 -17.23 5.03 25.00
C GLY A 62 -16.40 6.00 24.15
N HIS A 63 -16.98 7.10 23.64
CA HIS A 63 -16.20 8.15 22.96
C HIS A 63 -16.66 9.56 23.32
N THR A 64 -15.69 10.44 23.53
CA THR A 64 -15.95 11.87 23.79
C THR A 64 -16.45 12.56 22.53
N GLY A 65 -17.41 13.47 22.69
CA GLY A 65 -17.84 14.37 21.62
C GLY A 65 -16.81 15.47 21.39
N GLY A 66 -16.81 16.07 20.20
CA GLY A 66 -15.93 17.18 19.91
C GLY A 66 -15.66 17.41 18.43
N ILE A 67 -14.71 18.31 18.17
CA ILE A 67 -14.22 18.64 16.84
C ILE A 67 -12.92 17.88 16.61
N PHE A 68 -12.94 16.92 15.70
CA PHE A 68 -11.76 16.12 15.35
C PHE A 68 -11.21 16.56 14.00
N SER A 69 -9.90 16.78 13.93
CA SER A 69 -9.19 16.99 12.68
C SER A 69 -8.82 15.64 12.07
N ILE A 70 -9.41 15.30 10.92
CA ILE A 70 -9.22 14.01 10.26
C ILE A 70 -8.71 14.24 8.84
N GLU A 71 -7.82 13.37 8.37
CA GLU A 71 -7.27 13.39 7.01
C GLU A 71 -8.37 13.01 5.99
N ALA A 72 -8.63 13.88 5.02
CA ALA A 72 -9.61 13.63 3.96
C ALA A 72 -8.94 13.11 2.66
N PRO A 73 -9.65 12.29 1.88
CA PRO A 73 -9.09 11.70 0.67
C PRO A 73 -8.92 12.71 -0.48
N LEU A 74 -7.74 12.73 -1.08
CA LEU A 74 -7.38 13.48 -2.29
C LEU A 74 -7.52 12.61 -3.53
N HIS A 75 -7.95 13.19 -4.66
CA HIS A 75 -7.94 12.46 -5.93
C HIS A 75 -6.50 12.19 -6.38
N VAL A 76 -6.24 11.01 -6.93
CA VAL A 76 -4.88 10.54 -7.25
C VAL A 76 -4.18 11.40 -8.31
N SER A 77 -4.93 12.12 -9.15
CA SER A 77 -4.36 13.07 -10.12
C SER A 77 -3.69 14.29 -9.48
N ASN A 78 -4.02 14.59 -8.22
CA ASN A 78 -3.53 15.76 -7.51
C ASN A 78 -2.24 15.48 -6.72
N VAL A 79 -1.72 14.25 -6.80
CA VAL A 79 -0.49 13.84 -6.13
C VAL A 79 0.50 13.26 -7.14
N GLN A 80 1.78 13.45 -6.88
CA GLN A 80 2.88 12.83 -7.63
C GLN A 80 3.90 12.24 -6.67
N VAL A 81 4.57 11.16 -7.08
CA VAL A 81 5.58 10.52 -6.25
C VAL A 81 6.81 11.42 -6.19
N HIS A 82 7.36 11.54 -5.00
CA HIS A 82 8.60 12.25 -4.75
C HIS A 82 9.77 11.42 -5.29
N ASP A 83 10.60 12.03 -6.13
CA ASP A 83 11.84 11.40 -6.58
C ASP A 83 12.82 11.27 -5.40
N PRO A 84 13.35 10.07 -5.09
CA PRO A 84 14.27 9.89 -3.97
C PRO A 84 15.57 10.69 -4.09
N VAL A 85 15.99 11.05 -5.31
CA VAL A 85 17.25 11.76 -5.55
C VAL A 85 17.04 13.27 -5.66
N THR A 86 16.13 13.71 -6.53
CA THR A 86 15.95 15.14 -6.81
C THR A 86 15.01 15.84 -5.84
N GLY A 87 14.20 15.07 -5.11
CA GLY A 87 13.11 15.58 -4.28
C GLY A 87 11.97 16.27 -5.04
N LYS A 88 11.99 16.22 -6.37
CA LYS A 88 10.97 16.83 -7.21
C LYS A 88 9.82 15.84 -7.47
N PRO A 89 8.61 16.35 -7.74
CA PRO A 89 7.49 15.49 -8.11
C PRO A 89 7.75 14.87 -9.49
N CYS A 90 7.61 13.55 -9.59
CA CYS A 90 7.90 12.78 -10.79
C CYS A 90 6.78 11.80 -11.16
N LYS A 91 6.81 11.31 -12.41
CA LYS A 91 5.92 10.24 -12.87
C LYS A 91 6.63 8.90 -12.71
N ILE A 92 5.85 7.82 -12.53
CA ILE A 92 6.40 6.47 -12.41
C ILE A 92 6.38 5.74 -13.77
N GLY A 93 7.52 5.17 -14.14
CA GLY A 93 7.67 4.16 -15.17
C GLY A 93 8.00 2.77 -14.58
N TYR A 94 8.00 1.75 -15.43
CA TYR A 94 8.45 0.40 -15.08
C TYR A 94 9.55 -0.03 -16.03
N LYS A 95 10.60 -0.68 -15.51
CA LYS A 95 11.67 -1.30 -16.29
C LYS A 95 12.06 -2.63 -15.66
N TYR A 96 12.67 -3.51 -16.44
CA TYR A 96 13.31 -4.72 -15.93
C TYR A 96 14.80 -4.44 -15.75
N LEU A 97 15.36 -4.92 -14.65
CA LEU A 97 16.80 -4.94 -14.43
C LEU A 97 17.41 -6.18 -15.10
N GLU A 98 18.74 -6.30 -15.05
CA GLU A 98 19.50 -7.42 -15.64
C GLU A 98 19.14 -8.77 -15.00
N ASP A 99 18.81 -8.75 -13.71
CA ASP A 99 18.31 -9.89 -12.92
C ASP A 99 16.84 -10.28 -13.24
N ARG A 100 16.23 -9.64 -14.26
CA ARG A 100 14.82 -9.78 -14.67
C ARG A 100 13.81 -9.33 -13.62
N THR A 101 14.23 -8.63 -12.56
CA THR A 101 13.29 -8.07 -11.58
C THR A 101 12.60 -6.83 -12.15
N LYS A 102 11.29 -6.72 -11.93
CA LYS A 102 10.50 -5.57 -12.37
C LYS A 102 10.54 -4.47 -11.32
N VAL A 103 11.12 -3.33 -11.67
CA VAL A 103 11.26 -2.17 -10.78
C VAL A 103 10.49 -0.96 -11.29
N ARG A 104 10.10 -0.09 -10.36
CA ARG A 104 9.57 1.24 -10.67
C ARG A 104 10.73 2.20 -10.80
N PHE A 105 10.67 3.13 -11.74
CA PHE A 105 11.68 4.18 -11.88
C PHE A 105 11.04 5.56 -12.06
N ALA A 106 11.75 6.59 -11.64
CA ALA A 106 11.34 7.98 -11.81
C ALA A 106 11.49 8.41 -13.28
N ARG A 107 10.41 8.91 -13.90
CA ARG A 107 10.39 9.41 -15.28
C ARG A 107 9.81 10.82 -15.33
N GLY A 108 10.35 11.64 -16.23
CA GLY A 108 9.88 13.00 -16.49
C GLY A 108 11.06 13.95 -16.69
N MET A 109 10.75 15.20 -17.00
CA MET A 109 11.76 16.23 -17.28
C MET A 109 12.62 16.58 -16.06
N ASN A 110 12.06 16.45 -14.85
CA ASN A 110 12.73 16.75 -13.59
C ASN A 110 13.10 15.49 -12.78
N ALA A 111 13.11 14.31 -13.41
CA ALA A 111 13.33 13.03 -12.73
C ALA A 111 14.76 12.52 -12.94
N SER A 112 15.33 11.91 -11.90
CA SER A 112 16.68 11.32 -11.89
C SER A 112 16.81 10.03 -12.69
N GLY A 113 15.71 9.37 -13.06
CA GLY A 113 15.76 8.00 -13.59
C GLY A 113 15.99 6.93 -12.51
N ALA A 114 16.11 7.33 -11.24
CA ALA A 114 16.38 6.43 -10.13
C ALA A 114 15.27 5.40 -9.92
N VAL A 115 15.66 4.27 -9.34
CA VAL A 115 14.73 3.22 -8.97
C VAL A 115 13.95 3.66 -7.73
N ILE A 116 12.62 3.62 -7.83
CA ILE A 116 11.72 3.89 -6.71
C ILE A 116 11.32 2.52 -6.13
N PRO A 117 11.88 2.13 -4.96
CA PRO A 117 11.62 0.82 -4.40
C PRO A 117 10.13 0.68 -4.07
N ARG A 118 9.63 -0.55 -4.10
CA ARG A 118 8.27 -0.85 -3.66
C ARG A 118 8.24 -0.75 -2.12
N PRO A 119 7.31 0.02 -1.50
CA PRO A 119 7.34 0.27 -0.05
C PRO A 119 7.15 -1.01 0.76
N GLU A 120 7.88 -1.12 1.86
CA GLU A 120 7.89 -2.32 2.72
C GLU A 120 6.55 -2.60 3.39
N ILE A 121 5.79 -1.54 3.72
CA ILE A 121 4.43 -1.62 4.28
C ILE A 121 3.46 -2.47 3.43
N LEU A 122 3.78 -2.75 2.16
CA LEU A 122 2.97 -3.63 1.32
C LEU A 122 3.18 -5.12 1.61
N LYS A 123 4.32 -5.50 2.18
CA LYS A 123 4.61 -6.87 2.63
C LYS A 123 3.83 -7.22 3.90
N GLU A 124 3.51 -6.20 4.70
CA GLU A 124 2.74 -6.34 5.93
C GLU A 124 1.27 -6.68 5.69
N ARG A 125 0.80 -7.71 6.40
CA ARG A 125 -0.61 -8.09 6.44
C ARG A 125 -1.39 -7.09 7.30
N ARG A 126 -2.63 -6.77 6.89
CA ARG A 126 -3.53 -5.91 7.69
C ARG A 126 -3.91 -6.54 9.03
N LYS A 127 -4.01 -7.87 9.07
CA LYS A 127 -4.22 -8.64 10.30
C LYS A 127 -2.98 -9.51 10.48
N PRO A 128 -2.15 -9.27 11.51
CA PRO A 128 -0.99 -10.12 11.77
C PRO A 128 -1.46 -11.55 12.06
N ARG A 129 -0.69 -12.54 11.62
CA ARG A 129 -0.91 -13.92 12.08
C ARG A 129 -0.38 -14.04 13.52
N PRO A 130 -1.03 -14.83 14.37
CA PRO A 130 -0.44 -15.20 15.64
C PRO A 130 0.90 -15.93 15.39
N THR A 131 1.88 -15.69 16.24
CA THR A 131 3.21 -16.33 16.15
C THR A 131 3.18 -17.75 16.69
N SER A 132 2.33 -18.00 17.69
CA SER A 132 2.18 -19.31 18.31
C SER A 132 1.07 -20.10 17.64
N PRO A 133 1.25 -21.42 17.41
CA PRO A 133 0.18 -22.29 16.91
C PRO A 133 -0.97 -22.34 17.92
N GLY A 134 -2.20 -22.23 17.43
CA GLY A 134 -3.41 -22.43 18.21
C GLY A 134 -3.74 -23.93 18.37
N PRO A 135 -4.83 -24.26 19.11
CA PRO A 135 -5.24 -25.64 19.33
C PRO A 135 -5.58 -26.44 18.05
N LYS A 136 -5.82 -25.75 16.94
CA LYS A 136 -6.15 -26.34 15.63
C LYS A 136 -4.99 -26.26 14.63
N ASP A 137 -3.84 -25.71 15.03
CA ASP A 137 -2.69 -25.56 14.16
C ASP A 137 -1.70 -26.71 14.40
N THR A 138 -1.28 -27.38 13.34
CA THR A 138 -0.26 -28.45 13.41
C THR A 138 1.12 -27.84 13.73
N PRO A 139 1.88 -28.38 14.70
CA PRO A 139 3.22 -27.92 14.98
C PRO A 139 4.13 -28.14 13.76
N ILE A 140 5.07 -27.21 13.55
CA ILE A 140 5.92 -27.18 12.36
C ILE A 140 6.77 -28.45 12.24
N ASP A 141 7.18 -29.02 13.37
CA ASP A 141 8.03 -30.21 13.42
C ASP A 141 7.35 -31.42 12.76
N LEU A 142 6.05 -31.63 13.02
CA LEU A 142 5.26 -32.69 12.40
C LEU A 142 5.00 -32.45 10.91
N VAL A 143 4.89 -31.18 10.49
CA VAL A 143 4.66 -30.83 9.07
C VAL A 143 5.93 -31.03 8.24
N LEU A 144 7.10 -30.73 8.82
CA LEU A 144 8.40 -30.90 8.18
C LEU A 144 8.91 -32.34 8.26
N GLU A 145 8.31 -33.17 9.11
CA GLU A 145 8.62 -34.59 9.16
C GLU A 145 8.38 -35.24 7.80
N LYS A 146 9.45 -35.81 7.24
CA LYS A 146 9.40 -36.47 5.94
C LYS A 146 8.83 -37.88 6.11
N THR A 147 7.51 -37.99 6.02
CA THR A 147 6.79 -39.27 6.18
C THR A 147 6.87 -40.17 4.95
N TYR A 148 7.27 -39.65 3.79
CA TYR A 148 7.41 -40.41 2.55
C TYR A 148 8.71 -40.10 1.82
N ASP A 149 9.43 -41.13 1.42
CA ASP A 149 10.60 -41.03 0.56
C ASP A 149 10.70 -42.22 -0.39
N ALA A 150 10.38 -41.96 -1.66
CA ALA A 150 10.37 -42.98 -2.70
C ALA A 150 11.74 -43.62 -2.99
N LYS A 151 12.84 -42.95 -2.65
CA LYS A 151 14.20 -43.49 -2.92
C LYS A 151 14.68 -44.42 -1.82
N THR A 152 14.30 -44.13 -0.58
CA THR A 152 14.73 -44.89 0.60
C THR A 152 13.67 -45.89 1.06
N GLY A 153 12.47 -45.87 0.48
CA GLY A 153 11.36 -46.77 0.80
C GLY A 153 10.58 -46.39 2.07
N ILE A 154 10.82 -45.20 2.63
CA ILE A 154 10.12 -44.71 3.82
C ILE A 154 8.68 -44.37 3.45
N GLY A 155 7.70 -44.90 4.20
CA GLY A 155 6.29 -44.56 4.05
C GLY A 155 5.57 -45.26 2.89
N MET A 156 6.19 -46.25 2.25
CA MET A 156 5.51 -47.16 1.33
C MET A 156 4.92 -48.33 2.14
N PRO A 157 3.61 -48.65 1.98
CA PRO A 157 3.07 -49.87 2.56
C PRO A 157 3.75 -51.08 1.90
N ASP A 158 4.01 -52.12 2.69
CA ASP A 158 4.43 -53.42 2.15
C ASP A 158 3.34 -53.89 1.17
N LEU A 159 3.72 -54.10 -0.10
CA LEU A 159 2.83 -54.59 -1.16
C LEU A 159 2.54 -56.08 -1.00
#